data_AF-A0A969FQF6-F1
#
_entry.id   AF-A0A969FQF6-F1
#
_cell.length_a   1.000
_cell.length_b   1.000
_cell.length_c   1.000
_cell.angle_alpha   90.00
_cell.angle_beta   90.00
_cell.angle_gamma   90.00
#
_symmetry.space_group_name_H-M   'P 1'
#
loop_
_entity.id
_entity.type
_entity.pdbx_description
1 polymer ?
#
loop_
_entity_poly.entity_id
_entity_poly.type
_entity_poly.pdbx_seq_one_letter_code
_entity_poly.pdbx_strand_id
1 'polypeptide(L)'
;MLALMPAAAPSTVYRTRHPERSDFYKIFEQHFERYLSVYDERYEPRWGPLRPVVRPAVERFLDCGRLQGGFARVRCERCGAEHLLAFSCSCRNFCPSCQAKRAALFAEQLVDELLEPVPHQHLVLTIPRAIRGLFRRDRRLLGILA
;
A
#
# COMPACT_ATOMS: atom_id res chain seq x y z
N MET A 1 1.01 27.35 25.63
CA MET A 1 -0.25 26.69 25.25
C MET A 1 -0.55 27.03 23.80
N LEU A 2 -0.07 26.24 22.83
CA LEU A 2 -0.58 26.33 21.46
C LEU A 2 -1.86 25.49 21.40
N ALA A 3 -3.01 26.16 21.34
CA ALA A 3 -4.26 25.51 21.03
C ALA A 3 -4.19 25.01 19.58
N LEU A 4 -4.17 23.69 19.40
CA LEU A 4 -4.43 23.06 18.12
C LEU A 4 -5.88 23.41 17.73
N MET A 5 -6.02 24.35 16.80
CA MET A 5 -7.30 24.66 16.15
C MET A 5 -7.87 23.36 15.57
N PRO A 6 -9.15 23.03 15.80
CA PRO A 6 -9.75 21.85 15.21
C PRO A 6 -9.76 22.04 13.69
N ALA A 7 -9.06 21.17 12.97
CA ALA A 7 -9.10 21.14 11.52
C ALA A 7 -10.56 20.93 11.09
N ALA A 8 -11.11 21.89 10.34
CA ALA A 8 -12.45 21.78 9.79
C ALA A 8 -12.56 20.49 8.98
N ALA A 9 -13.51 19.62 9.36
CA ALA A 9 -13.70 18.34 8.71
C ALA A 9 -14.06 18.56 7.24
N PRO A 10 -13.26 18.08 6.27
CA PRO A 10 -13.66 18.18 4.87
C PRO A 10 -14.90 17.31 4.68
N SER A 11 -16.02 17.93 4.33
CA SER A 11 -17.23 17.26 3.84
C SER A 11 -17.00 16.74 2.41
N THR A 12 -15.99 15.90 2.24
CA THR A 12 -15.71 15.27 0.96
C THR A 12 -16.71 14.15 0.73
N VAL A 13 -17.69 14.42 -0.13
CA VAL A 13 -18.51 13.38 -0.78
C VAL A 13 -17.58 12.30 -1.34
N TYR A 14 -17.80 11.05 -0.93
CA TYR A 14 -17.00 9.92 -1.41
C TYR A 14 -17.09 9.83 -2.94
N ARG A 15 -15.92 9.90 -3.60
CA ARG A 15 -15.81 9.70 -5.06
C ARG A 15 -15.23 8.32 -5.34
N THR A 16 -15.95 7.54 -6.13
CA THR A 16 -15.47 6.24 -6.61
C THR A 16 -14.15 6.41 -7.34
N ARG A 17 -13.18 5.58 -6.98
CA ARG A 17 -11.85 5.58 -7.58
C ARG A 17 -11.85 4.78 -8.88
N HIS A 18 -11.03 5.23 -9.82
CA HIS A 18 -10.79 4.59 -11.11
C HIS A 18 -9.29 4.25 -11.22
N PRO A 19 -8.83 3.19 -10.53
CA PRO A 19 -7.41 2.82 -10.52
C PRO A 19 -6.86 2.60 -11.93
N GLU A 20 -7.69 2.09 -12.85
CA GLU A 20 -7.37 1.84 -14.26
C GLU A 20 -6.93 3.08 -15.04
N ARG A 21 -7.29 4.26 -14.55
CA ARG A 21 -6.89 5.54 -15.16
C ARG A 21 -5.49 5.97 -14.75
N SER A 22 -4.94 5.43 -13.66
CA SER A 22 -3.62 5.79 -13.15
C SER A 22 -2.49 5.15 -13.95
N ASP A 23 -1.38 5.87 -14.12
CA ASP A 23 -0.22 5.36 -14.87
C ASP A 23 0.41 4.16 -14.16
N PHE A 24 0.45 4.17 -12.83
CA PHE A 24 0.97 3.05 -12.05
C PHE A 24 0.19 1.76 -12.33
N TYR A 25 -1.14 1.84 -12.39
CA TYR A 25 -1.96 0.69 -12.76
C TYR A 25 -1.66 0.21 -14.19
N LYS A 26 -1.66 1.14 -15.15
CA LYS A 26 -1.44 0.82 -16.58
C LYS A 26 -0.09 0.13 -16.81
N ILE A 27 0.97 0.54 -16.11
CA ILE A 27 2.29 -0.10 -16.19
C ILE A 27 2.20 -1.59 -15.84
N PHE A 28 1.52 -1.93 -14.74
CA PHE A 28 1.39 -3.33 -14.34
C PHE A 28 0.45 -4.10 -15.26
N GLU A 29 -0.71 -3.52 -15.59
CA GLU A 29 -1.66 -4.16 -16.50
C GLU A 29 -1.03 -4.50 -17.86
N GLN A 30 -0.21 -3.59 -18.41
CA GLN A 30 0.35 -3.75 -19.75
C GLN A 30 1.65 -4.56 -19.80
N HIS A 31 2.45 -4.54 -18.72
CA HIS A 31 3.82 -5.04 -18.79
C HIS A 31 4.12 -6.19 -17.82
N PHE A 32 3.26 -6.48 -16.85
CA PHE A 32 3.61 -7.44 -15.80
C PHE A 32 3.82 -8.86 -16.34
N GLU A 33 2.96 -9.37 -17.22
CA GLU A 33 3.14 -10.71 -17.78
C GLU A 33 4.42 -10.81 -18.64
N ARG A 34 4.74 -9.76 -19.42
CA ARG A 34 6.00 -9.69 -20.16
C ARG A 34 7.21 -9.65 -19.22
N TYR A 35 7.10 -8.95 -18.09
CA TYR A 35 8.16 -8.91 -17.10
C TYR A 35 8.42 -10.29 -16.50
N LEU A 36 7.36 -11.06 -16.23
CA LEU A 36 7.46 -12.42 -15.70
C LEU A 36 8.08 -13.39 -16.71
N SER A 37 7.71 -13.29 -17.99
CA SER A 37 8.20 -14.21 -19.02
C SER A 37 9.70 -14.10 -19.29
N VAL A 38 10.32 -12.94 -19.00
CA VAL A 38 11.75 -12.70 -19.20
C VAL A 38 12.53 -12.61 -17.88
N TYR A 39 11.89 -12.89 -16.74
CA TYR A 39 12.48 -12.58 -15.44
C TYR A 39 13.75 -13.37 -15.16
N ASP A 40 13.66 -14.69 -15.30
CA ASP A 40 14.73 -15.63 -14.95
C ASP A 40 15.98 -15.37 -15.80
N GLU A 41 15.79 -15.06 -17.09
CA GLU A 41 16.90 -14.75 -17.99
C GLU A 41 17.51 -13.36 -17.72
N ARG A 42 16.66 -12.31 -17.61
CA ARG A 42 17.16 -10.91 -17.63
C ARG A 42 17.46 -10.33 -16.26
N TYR A 43 16.71 -10.73 -15.24
CA TYR A 43 16.71 -10.05 -13.95
C TYR A 43 17.24 -10.92 -12.80
N GLU A 44 16.96 -12.22 -12.79
CA GLU A 44 17.39 -13.11 -11.71
C GLU A 44 18.90 -13.07 -11.42
N PRO A 45 19.82 -13.08 -12.42
CA PRO A 45 21.27 -13.07 -12.15
C PRO A 45 21.72 -11.86 -11.30
N ARG A 46 21.04 -10.72 -11.48
CA ARG A 46 21.34 -9.46 -10.78
C ARG A 46 20.51 -9.26 -9.51
N TRP A 47 19.24 -9.65 -9.53
CA TRP A 47 18.25 -9.29 -8.51
C TRP A 47 17.85 -10.46 -7.60
N GLY A 48 18.27 -11.68 -7.93
CA GLY A 48 17.86 -12.91 -7.24
C GLY A 48 16.54 -13.46 -7.77
N PRO A 49 16.10 -14.62 -7.27
CA PRO A 49 14.89 -15.28 -7.74
C PRO A 49 13.64 -14.43 -7.49
N LEU A 50 12.67 -14.51 -8.40
CA LEU A 50 11.42 -13.80 -8.23
C LEU A 50 10.70 -14.31 -6.99
N ARG A 51 10.31 -13.40 -6.10
CA ARG A 51 9.64 -13.80 -4.87
C ARG A 51 8.22 -14.33 -5.17
N PRO A 52 7.81 -15.45 -4.56
CA PRO A 52 6.46 -16.02 -4.76
C PRO A 52 5.31 -15.05 -4.45
N VAL A 53 5.54 -14.06 -3.58
CA VAL A 53 4.55 -13.04 -3.22
C VAL A 53 4.30 -12.00 -4.34
N VAL A 54 5.22 -11.85 -5.30
CA VAL A 54 5.14 -10.75 -6.29
C VAL A 54 3.91 -10.89 -7.17
N ARG A 55 3.72 -12.06 -7.80
CA ARG A 55 2.56 -12.32 -8.67
C ARG A 55 1.22 -12.10 -7.95
N PRO A 56 0.95 -12.76 -6.81
CA PRO A 56 -0.30 -12.54 -6.08
C PRO A 56 -0.50 -11.09 -5.62
N ALA A 57 0.57 -10.37 -5.28
CA ALA A 57 0.46 -8.98 -4.86
C ALA A 57 0.05 -8.05 -6.02
N VAL A 58 0.57 -8.29 -7.22
CA VAL A 58 0.22 -7.52 -8.42
C VAL A 58 -1.19 -7.87 -8.89
N GLU A 59 -1.56 -9.14 -8.95
CA GLU A 59 -2.91 -9.58 -9.34
C GLU A 59 -3.97 -8.94 -8.43
N ARG A 60 -3.80 -9.06 -7.11
CA ARG A 60 -4.70 -8.40 -6.14
C ARG A 60 -4.74 -6.88 -6.29
N PHE A 61 -3.62 -6.26 -6.66
CA PHE A 61 -3.59 -4.82 -6.91
C PHE A 61 -4.39 -4.43 -8.16
N LEU A 62 -4.33 -5.22 -9.23
CA LEU A 62 -5.11 -4.98 -10.45
C LEU A 62 -6.62 -5.16 -10.21
N ASP A 63 -7.02 -5.92 -9.21
CA ASP A 63 -8.42 -6.02 -8.75
C ASP A 63 -8.82 -4.93 -7.74
N CYS A 64 -7.85 -4.23 -7.17
CA CYS A 64 -8.08 -3.32 -6.05
C CYS A 64 -8.92 -2.10 -6.42
N GLY A 65 -10.01 -1.86 -5.70
CA GLY A 65 -10.80 -0.63 -5.86
C GLY A 65 -11.64 -0.60 -7.13
N ARG A 66 -11.85 -1.76 -7.77
CA ARG A 66 -12.71 -1.94 -8.94
C ARG A 66 -14.01 -2.63 -8.52
N LEU A 67 -15.16 -2.13 -8.97
CA LEU A 67 -16.46 -2.73 -8.66
C LEU A 67 -16.59 -4.15 -9.25
N GLN A 68 -15.87 -4.43 -10.33
CA GLN A 68 -15.80 -5.76 -10.95
C GLN A 68 -15.19 -6.82 -10.03
N GLY A 69 -14.28 -6.42 -9.13
CA GLY A 69 -13.67 -7.29 -8.12
C GLY A 69 -14.52 -7.48 -6.86
N GLY A 70 -15.75 -6.97 -6.85
CA GLY A 70 -16.67 -7.00 -5.72
C GLY A 70 -16.74 -5.69 -4.94
N PHE A 71 -17.87 -5.49 -4.26
CA PHE A 71 -18.14 -4.28 -3.51
C PHE A 71 -19.11 -4.53 -2.35
N ALA A 72 -19.04 -3.66 -1.34
CA ALA A 72 -20.07 -3.51 -0.33
C ALA A 72 -21.04 -2.40 -0.74
N ARG A 73 -22.34 -2.62 -0.53
CA ARG A 73 -23.36 -1.57 -0.68
C ARG A 73 -23.71 -1.01 0.69
N VAL A 74 -23.47 0.28 0.88
CA VAL A 74 -23.79 1.00 2.12
C VAL A 74 -25.01 1.87 1.86
N ARG A 75 -26.05 1.71 2.69
CA ARG A 75 -27.28 2.49 2.60
C ARG A 75 -27.51 3.26 3.90
N CYS A 76 -27.80 4.54 3.80
CA CYS A 76 -28.24 5.33 4.94
C CYS A 76 -29.72 5.05 5.24
N GLU A 77 -30.04 4.64 6.47
CA GLU A 77 -31.42 4.36 6.88
C GLU A 77 -32.28 5.62 6.99
N ARG A 78 -31.68 6.80 7.19
CA ARG A 78 -32.41 8.07 7.38
C ARG A 78 -32.79 8.75 6.07
N CYS A 79 -31.87 8.83 5.11
CA CYS A 79 -32.09 9.53 3.83
C CYS A 79 -32.18 8.60 2.62
N GLY A 80 -31.97 7.29 2.80
CA GLY A 80 -32.03 6.30 1.73
C GLY A 80 -30.86 6.35 0.74
N ALA A 81 -29.88 7.26 0.89
CA ALA A 81 -28.73 7.35 0.00
C ALA A 81 -27.91 6.06 0.02
N GLU A 82 -27.49 5.60 -1.16
CA GLU A 82 -26.69 4.40 -1.36
C GLU A 82 -25.31 4.72 -1.95
N HIS A 83 -24.28 4.01 -1.47
CA HIS A 83 -22.93 4.08 -1.99
C HIS A 83 -22.37 2.68 -2.22
N LEU A 84 -21.67 2.50 -3.34
CA LEU A 84 -20.93 1.27 -3.63
C LEU A 84 -19.46 1.47 -3.27
N LEU A 85 -18.97 0.62 -2.38
CA LEU A 85 -17.59 0.62 -1.90
C LEU A 85 -16.87 -0.61 -2.46
N ALA A 86 -15.99 -0.40 -3.45
CA ALA A 86 -15.17 -1.45 -4.00
C ALA A 86 -14.21 -2.03 -2.93
N PHE A 87 -13.94 -3.34 -3.02
CA PHE A 87 -13.02 -3.99 -2.09
C PHE A 87 -11.57 -3.55 -2.29
N SER A 88 -10.81 -3.60 -1.20
CA SER A 88 -9.40 -3.22 -1.18
C SER A 88 -8.50 -4.45 -1.17
N CYS A 89 -7.39 -4.40 -1.91
CA CYS A 89 -6.45 -5.52 -1.97
C CYS A 89 -5.75 -5.79 -0.64
N SER A 90 -5.69 -4.84 0.30
CA SER A 90 -4.99 -5.00 1.58
C SER A 90 -3.50 -5.40 1.46
N CYS A 91 -2.92 -5.33 0.26
CA CYS A 91 -1.50 -5.57 0.01
C CYS A 91 -0.66 -4.53 0.76
N ARG A 92 0.42 -4.98 1.40
CA ARG A 92 1.32 -4.11 2.16
C ARG A 92 2.41 -3.54 1.23
N ASN A 93 2.65 -2.23 1.29
CA ASN A 93 3.75 -1.55 0.60
C ASN A 93 3.77 -1.71 -0.94
N PHE A 94 2.61 -1.90 -1.57
CA PHE A 94 2.53 -2.04 -3.03
C PHE A 94 1.41 -1.18 -3.65
N CYS A 95 0.15 -1.37 -3.23
CA CYS A 95 -0.97 -0.57 -3.70
C CYS A 95 -0.92 0.84 -3.07
N PRO A 96 -0.81 1.93 -3.87
CA PRO A 96 -0.70 3.28 -3.33
C PRO A 96 -1.89 3.68 -2.45
N SER A 97 -3.11 3.30 -2.85
CA SER A 97 -4.31 3.62 -2.07
C SER A 97 -4.39 2.86 -0.74
N CYS A 98 -4.13 1.55 -0.74
CA CYS A 98 -4.16 0.77 0.49
C CYS A 98 -3.04 1.21 1.44
N GLN A 99 -1.87 1.58 0.90
CA GLN A 99 -0.77 2.11 1.68
C GLN A 99 -1.10 3.49 2.26
N ALA A 100 -1.72 4.39 1.49
CA ALA A 100 -2.15 5.70 1.98
C ALA A 100 -3.16 5.57 3.13
N LYS A 101 -4.17 4.69 2.98
CA LYS A 101 -5.12 4.40 4.07
C LYS A 101 -4.42 3.87 5.31
N ARG A 102 -3.49 2.93 5.14
CA ARG A 102 -2.73 2.34 6.26
C ARG A 102 -1.86 3.39 6.96
N ALA A 103 -1.22 4.27 6.21
CA ALA A 103 -0.41 5.35 6.75
C ALA A 103 -1.24 6.36 7.55
N ALA A 104 -2.43 6.72 7.05
CA ALA A 104 -3.35 7.61 7.76
C ALA A 104 -3.82 7.00 9.08
N LEU A 105 -4.31 5.75 9.06
CA LEU A 105 -4.74 5.04 10.27
C LEU A 105 -3.60 4.86 11.27
N PHE A 106 -2.38 4.60 10.79
CA PHE A 106 -1.21 4.50 11.65
C PHE A 106 -0.83 5.85 12.28
N ALA A 107 -0.97 6.95 11.53
CA ALA A 107 -0.71 8.29 12.05
C ALA A 107 -1.72 8.69 13.14
N GLU A 108 -3.01 8.36 12.94
CA GLU A 108 -4.04 8.54 13.96
C GLU A 108 -3.68 7.76 15.23
N GLN A 109 -3.37 6.47 15.09
CA GLN A 109 -2.97 5.64 16.22
C GLN A 109 -1.72 6.17 16.93
N LEU A 110 -0.72 6.66 16.19
CA LEU A 110 0.49 7.23 16.77
C LEU A 110 0.16 8.42 17.67
N VAL A 111 -0.68 9.34 17.20
CA VAL A 111 -1.04 10.56 17.92
C VAL A 111 -1.91 10.25 19.13
N ASP A 112 -2.88 9.34 18.98
CA ASP A 112 -3.89 9.10 20.02
C ASP A 112 -3.40 8.14 21.11
N GLU A 113 -2.49 7.21 20.79
CA GLU A 113 -2.13 6.11 21.69
C GLU A 113 -0.64 6.03 22.05
N LEU A 114 0.29 6.52 21.21
CA LEU A 114 1.73 6.24 21.38
C LEU A 114 2.58 7.46 21.70
N LEU A 115 2.30 8.62 21.13
CA LEU A 115 3.18 9.78 21.19
C LEU A 115 2.78 10.73 22.32
N GLU A 116 3.66 10.84 23.32
CA GLU A 116 3.58 11.89 24.34
C GLU A 116 3.96 13.26 23.72
N PRO A 117 3.37 14.40 24.14
CA PRO A 117 3.72 15.76 23.67
C PRO A 117 5.13 16.22 24.10
N VAL A 118 6.16 15.52 23.64
CA VAL A 118 7.58 15.83 23.82
C VAL A 118 8.28 15.85 22.47
N PRO A 119 9.44 16.53 22.34
CA PRO A 119 10.21 16.47 21.11
C PRO A 119 10.59 15.03 20.75
N HIS A 120 10.33 14.63 19.50
CA HIS A 120 10.69 13.32 18.98
C HIS A 120 11.80 13.41 17.94
N GLN A 121 12.67 12.41 17.92
CA GLN A 121 13.68 12.24 16.88
C GLN A 121 13.41 10.96 16.10
N HIS A 122 13.20 11.09 14.80
CA HIS A 122 13.06 9.93 13.92
C HIS A 122 14.44 9.40 13.54
N LEU A 123 14.73 8.16 13.95
CA LEU A 123 15.94 7.44 13.57
C LEU A 123 15.60 6.32 12.59
N VAL A 124 16.29 6.28 11.45
CA VAL A 124 16.12 5.23 10.43
C VAL A 124 17.36 4.34 10.41
N LEU A 125 17.20 3.10 10.88
CA LEU A 125 18.24 2.08 10.76
C LEU A 125 18.18 1.46 9.37
N THR A 126 19.31 1.40 8.68
CA THR A 126 19.40 0.82 7.33
C THR A 126 20.47 -0.25 7.28
N ILE A 127 20.31 -1.19 6.34
CA ILE A 127 21.29 -2.23 6.05
C ILE A 127 22.49 -1.58 5.35
N PRO A 128 23.75 -1.75 5.83
CA PRO A 128 24.95 -1.25 5.17
C PRO A 128 25.04 -1.68 3.70
N ARG A 129 25.49 -0.79 2.82
CA ARG A 129 25.51 -1.03 1.36
C ARG A 129 26.24 -2.33 0.99
N ALA A 130 27.33 -2.65 1.68
CA ALA A 130 28.15 -3.83 1.46
C ALA A 130 27.37 -5.15 1.58
N ILE A 131 26.37 -5.22 2.47
CA ILE A 131 25.65 -6.46 2.76
C ILE A 131 24.22 -6.50 2.19
N ARG A 132 23.71 -5.40 1.60
CA ARG A 132 22.35 -5.33 1.01
C ARG A 132 22.06 -6.43 -0.03
N GLY A 133 23.09 -6.86 -0.78
CA GLY A 133 22.97 -7.93 -1.76
C GLY A 133 22.58 -9.28 -1.14
N LEU A 134 23.11 -9.59 0.06
CA LEU A 134 22.81 -10.81 0.79
C LEU A 134 21.33 -10.86 1.19
N PHE A 135 20.83 -9.81 1.83
CA PHE A 135 19.41 -9.71 2.24
C PHE A 135 18.43 -9.69 1.07
N ARG A 136 18.86 -9.21 -0.11
CA ARG A 136 18.05 -9.24 -1.31
C ARG A 136 17.87 -10.68 -1.83
N ARG A 137 18.95 -11.45 -1.86
CA ARG A 137 18.96 -12.85 -2.34
C ARG A 137 18.32 -13.78 -1.32
N ASP A 138 18.66 -13.62 -0.05
CA ASP A 138 18.06 -14.38 1.05
C ASP A 138 17.29 -13.45 2.00
N ARG A 139 15.98 -13.45 1.79
CA ARG A 139 15.00 -12.73 2.60
C ARG A 139 14.90 -13.22 4.04
N ARG A 140 15.32 -14.45 4.35
CA ARG A 140 15.27 -15.03 5.72
C ARG A 140 16.20 -14.28 6.67
N LEU A 141 17.29 -13.72 6.13
CA LEU A 141 18.23 -12.89 6.86
C LEU A 141 17.56 -11.64 7.46
N LEU A 142 16.41 -11.18 6.94
CA LEU A 142 15.74 -10.04 7.59
C LEU A 142 15.26 -10.35 9.01
N GLY A 143 15.13 -11.62 9.40
CA GLY A 143 14.83 -12.02 10.76
C GLY A 143 15.95 -11.74 11.77
N ILE A 144 17.20 -11.56 11.32
CA ILE A 144 18.32 -11.19 12.22
C ILE A 144 18.41 -9.68 12.47
N LEU A 145 17.58 -8.87 11.81
CA LEU A 145 17.48 -7.43 12.04
C LEU A 145 16.38 -7.06 13.05
N ALA A 146 15.62 -8.06 13.51
CA ALA A 146 14.48 -7.89 14.41
C ALA A 146 14.88 -8.11 15.86
#